data_AF-A0AAJ1T9L3-F1
#
_entry.id   AF-A0AAJ1T9L3-F1
#
_cell.length_a   1.000
_cell.length_b   1.000
_cell.length_c   1.000
_cell.angle_alpha   90.00
_cell.angle_beta   90.00
_cell.angle_gamma   90.00
#
_symmetry.space_group_name_H-M   'P 1'
#
loop_
_entity.id
_entity.type
_entity.pdbx_description
1 polymer ?
#
loop_
_entity_poly.entity_id
_entity_poly.type
_entity_poly.pdbx_seq_one_letter_code
_entity_poly.pdbx_strand_id
1 'polypeptide(L)'
;MACLSPAPGVDDRELAAEAGALAAAGLPATAATTLGDLLTGAHPGRTDPATRSVYAPVGLPWQDLALSWLAHGQALKRGIGRRIDFLA
;
A
#
# COMPACT_ATOMS: atom_id res chain seq x y z
N MET A 1 -20.37 -3.90 -24.85
CA MET A 1 -19.05 -3.37 -24.42
C MET A 1 -18.80 -3.90 -23.03
N ALA A 2 -17.91 -4.87 -22.85
CA ALA A 2 -17.62 -5.38 -21.51
C ALA A 2 -16.91 -4.27 -20.73
N CYS A 3 -17.51 -3.80 -19.62
CA CYS A 3 -16.78 -3.01 -18.66
C CYS A 3 -15.69 -3.91 -18.08
N LEU A 4 -14.48 -3.82 -18.61
CA LEU A 4 -13.31 -4.36 -17.95
C LEU A 4 -13.26 -3.70 -16.57
N SER A 5 -13.41 -4.49 -15.51
CA SER A 5 -13.17 -3.97 -14.17
C SER A 5 -11.73 -3.46 -14.11
N PRO A 6 -11.47 -2.31 -13.47
CA PRO A 6 -10.16 -1.73 -13.37
C PRO A 6 -9.26 -2.71 -12.64
N ALA A 7 -7.99 -2.73 -13.02
CA ALA A 7 -6.98 -3.52 -12.33
C ALA A 7 -7.09 -3.29 -10.80
N PRO A 8 -7.09 -4.35 -9.97
CA PRO A 8 -7.03 -4.18 -8.53
C PRO A 8 -5.82 -3.33 -8.13
N GLY A 9 -6.02 -2.46 -7.13
CA GLY A 9 -4.95 -1.72 -6.51
C GLY A 9 -4.25 -2.57 -5.45
N VAL A 10 -2.92 -2.61 -5.46
CA VAL A 10 -2.09 -3.26 -4.45
C VAL A 10 -1.00 -2.29 -3.97
N ASP A 11 -0.34 -2.60 -2.87
CA ASP A 11 0.82 -1.84 -2.40
C ASP A 11 2.11 -2.28 -3.09
N ASP A 12 2.27 -3.58 -3.35
CA ASP A 12 3.34 -4.17 -4.16
C ASP A 12 2.79 -5.29 -5.05
N ARG A 13 3.16 -5.28 -6.34
CA ARG A 13 2.61 -6.24 -7.32
C ARG A 13 3.13 -7.65 -7.11
N GLU A 14 4.44 -7.78 -6.90
CA GLU A 14 5.09 -9.08 -6.81
C GLU A 14 4.69 -9.77 -5.51
N LEU A 15 4.73 -9.03 -4.41
CA LEU A 15 4.33 -9.56 -3.11
C LEU A 15 2.84 -9.96 -3.09
N ALA A 16 1.98 -9.19 -3.74
CA ALA A 16 0.57 -9.54 -3.86
C ALA A 16 0.32 -10.80 -4.71
N ALA A 17 1.15 -11.03 -5.73
CA ALA A 17 1.12 -12.22 -6.58
C ALA A 17 1.74 -13.45 -5.90
N GLU A 18 2.68 -13.26 -4.97
CA GLU A 18 3.32 -14.34 -4.21
C GLU A 18 2.48 -14.79 -3.02
N ALA A 19 1.94 -13.85 -2.24
CA ALA A 19 1.32 -14.15 -0.94
C ALA A 19 0.00 -13.40 -0.66
N GLY A 20 -0.43 -12.50 -1.54
CA GLY A 20 -1.58 -11.62 -1.33
C GLY A 20 -2.88 -12.05 -2.02
N ALA A 21 -3.76 -11.08 -2.23
CA ALA A 21 -5.05 -11.31 -2.86
C ALA A 21 -4.95 -11.76 -4.33
N LEU A 22 -3.88 -11.39 -5.05
CA LEU A 22 -3.64 -11.89 -6.41
C LEU A 22 -3.27 -13.37 -6.39
N ALA A 23 -2.38 -13.78 -5.47
CA ALA A 23 -2.04 -15.19 -5.25
C ALA A 23 -3.29 -16.03 -4.95
N ALA A 24 -4.13 -15.57 -4.01
CA ALA A 24 -5.37 -16.23 -3.64
C ALA A 24 -6.38 -16.34 -4.80
N ALA A 25 -6.34 -15.41 -5.75
CA ALA A 25 -7.18 -15.40 -6.95
C ALA A 25 -6.52 -16.08 -8.17
N GLY A 26 -5.29 -16.57 -8.07
CA GLY A 26 -4.54 -17.14 -9.20
C GLY A 26 -4.19 -16.12 -10.30
N LEU A 27 -4.04 -14.84 -9.94
CA LEU A 27 -3.75 -13.75 -10.87
C LEU A 27 -2.25 -13.40 -10.89
N PRO A 28 -1.68 -13.03 -12.06
CA PRO A 28 -0.31 -12.57 -12.15
C PRO A 28 -0.13 -11.14 -11.62
N ALA A 29 1.11 -10.76 -11.27
CA ALA A 29 1.48 -9.41 -10.84
C ALA A 29 1.03 -8.31 -11.85
N THR A 30 1.06 -8.62 -13.15
CA THR A 30 0.64 -7.72 -14.24
C THR A 30 -0.86 -7.43 -14.27
N ALA A 31 -1.67 -8.19 -13.52
CA ALA A 31 -3.11 -7.93 -13.41
C ALA A 31 -3.44 -6.74 -12.50
N ALA A 32 -2.47 -6.22 -11.74
CA ALA A 32 -2.70 -5.17 -10.74
C ALA A 32 -1.96 -3.86 -11.06
N THR A 33 -2.47 -2.77 -10.49
CA THR A 33 -1.79 -1.48 -10.41
C THR A 33 -1.33 -1.21 -8.98
N THR A 34 -0.29 -0.41 -8.79
CA THR A 34 0.16 -0.06 -7.43
C THR A 34 -0.54 1.19 -6.91
N LEU A 35 -0.67 1.32 -5.58
CA LEU A 35 -1.08 2.57 -4.95
C LEU A 35 -0.13 3.72 -5.34
N GLY A 36 1.16 3.43 -5.51
CA GLY A 36 2.15 4.39 -6.01
C GLY A 36 1.80 4.91 -7.42
N ASP A 37 1.45 4.03 -8.35
CA ASP A 37 1.04 4.41 -9.71
C ASP A 37 -0.24 5.26 -9.70
N LEU A 38 -1.18 4.97 -8.80
CA LEU A 38 -2.40 5.77 -8.64
C LEU A 38 -2.10 7.16 -8.07
N LEU A 39 -1.25 7.26 -7.05
CA LEU A 39 -0.90 8.53 -6.41
C LEU A 39 -0.03 9.42 -7.29
N THR A 40 0.82 8.82 -8.14
CA THR A 40 1.69 9.55 -9.07
C THR A 40 1.01 9.87 -10.40
N GLY A 41 -0.19 9.34 -10.66
CA GLY A 41 -0.90 9.52 -11.91
C GLY A 41 -0.40 8.64 -13.08
N ALA A 42 0.50 7.69 -12.81
CA ALA A 42 0.93 6.70 -13.81
C ALA A 42 -0.21 5.73 -14.20
N HIS A 43 -1.23 5.60 -13.36
CA HIS A 43 -2.47 4.90 -13.67
C HIS A 43 -3.70 5.79 -13.37
N PRO A 44 -4.71 5.86 -14.25
CA PRO A 44 -5.83 6.81 -14.12
C PRO A 44 -6.79 6.49 -12.94
N GLY A 45 -6.67 5.30 -12.35
CA GLY A 45 -7.55 4.85 -11.28
C GLY A 45 -8.98 4.60 -11.78
N ARG A 46 -9.98 4.96 -10.96
CA ARG A 46 -11.39 4.79 -11.31
C ARG A 46 -11.85 5.93 -12.22
N THR A 47 -12.25 5.61 -13.45
CA THR A 47 -12.72 6.58 -14.46
C THR A 47 -14.24 6.61 -14.65
N ASP A 48 -14.96 5.60 -14.15
CA ASP A 48 -16.43 5.49 -14.25
C ASP A 48 -17.03 5.23 -12.85
N PRO A 49 -18.05 6.00 -12.41
CA PRO A 49 -18.71 5.78 -11.12
C PRO A 49 -19.42 4.43 -10.99
N ALA A 50 -19.83 3.78 -12.08
CA ALA A 50 -20.46 2.46 -12.05
C ALA A 50 -19.46 1.33 -11.76
N THR A 51 -18.17 1.62 -11.88
CA THR A 51 -17.10 0.65 -11.75
C THR A 51 -16.75 0.39 -10.29
N ARG A 52 -16.68 -0.89 -9.91
CA ARG A 52 -16.17 -1.32 -8.60
C ARG A 52 -14.65 -1.40 -8.62
N SER A 53 -14.03 -0.87 -7.59
CA SER A 53 -12.57 -0.93 -7.37
C SER A 53 -12.28 -1.69 -6.08
N VAL A 54 -11.18 -2.45 -6.07
CA VAL A 54 -10.67 -3.12 -4.88
C VAL A 54 -9.25 -2.62 -4.63
N TYR A 55 -8.95 -2.30 -3.37
CA TYR A 55 -7.60 -2.13 -2.87
C TYR A 55 -7.30 -3.30 -1.93
N ALA A 56 -6.27 -4.07 -2.23
CA ALA A 56 -5.93 -5.30 -1.52
C ALA A 56 -4.42 -5.34 -1.19
N PRO A 57 -3.97 -4.57 -0.20
CA PRO A 57 -2.57 -4.53 0.19
C PRO A 57 -2.13 -5.81 0.92
N VAL A 58 -0.85 -6.13 0.83
CA VAL A 58 -0.22 -7.14 1.69
C VAL A 58 0.29 -6.52 2.99
N GLY A 59 0.71 -5.25 2.95
CA GLY A 59 1.41 -4.54 4.01
C GLY A 59 2.91 -4.53 3.76
N LEU A 60 3.49 -3.33 3.58
CA LEU A 60 4.93 -3.18 3.35
C LEU A 60 5.62 -2.62 4.60
N PRO A 61 6.73 -3.21 5.08
CA PRO A 61 7.40 -2.77 6.31
C PRO A 61 7.83 -1.29 6.29
N TRP A 62 8.09 -0.72 5.11
CA TRP A 62 8.43 0.69 4.99
C TRP A 62 7.26 1.62 5.32
N GLN A 63 6.01 1.17 5.18
CA GLN A 63 4.82 1.95 5.57
C GLN A 63 4.78 2.14 7.08
N ASP A 64 5.06 1.07 7.85
CA ASP A 64 5.19 1.13 9.30
C ASP A 64 6.36 2.01 9.72
N LEU A 65 7.49 1.92 9.02
CA LEU A 65 8.65 2.77 9.26
C LEU A 65 8.34 4.25 9.02
N ALA A 66 7.68 4.58 7.91
CA ALA A 66 7.30 5.95 7.58
C ALA A 66 6.36 6.55 8.65
N LEU A 67 5.37 5.78 9.09
CA LEU A 67 4.46 6.18 10.16
C LEU A 67 5.20 6.34 11.50
N SER A 68 6.04 5.36 11.85
CA SER A 68 6.78 5.35 13.11
C SER A 68 7.76 6.52 13.19
N TRP A 69 8.40 6.89 12.08
CA TRP A 69 9.30 8.05 12.03
C TRP A 69 8.57 9.36 12.30
N LEU A 70 7.38 9.54 11.72
CA LEU A 70 6.53 10.72 11.98
C LEU A 70 6.12 10.79 13.45
N ALA A 71 5.66 9.66 14.01
CA ALA A 71 5.28 9.56 15.42
C ALA A 71 6.47 9.84 16.34
N HIS A 72 7.62 9.25 16.07
CA HIS A 72 8.86 9.47 16.80
C HIS A 72 9.29 10.95 16.78
N GLY A 73 9.27 11.59 15.60
CA GLY A 73 9.59 13.01 15.47
C GLY A 73 8.65 13.92 16.26
N GLN A 74 7.35 13.59 16.34
CA GLN A 74 6.40 14.33 17.16
C GLN A 74 6.61 14.09 18.65
N ALA A 75 6.94 12.86 19.06
CA ALA A 75 7.24 12.54 20.44
C ALA A 75 8.44 13.35 20.95
N LEU A 76 9.51 13.45 20.15
CA LEU A 76 10.68 14.28 20.46
C LEU A 76 10.31 15.76 20.62
N LYS A 77 9.53 16.33 19.69
CA LYS A 77 9.12 17.75 19.74
C LYS A 77 8.26 18.09 20.96
N ARG A 78 7.49 17.12 21.46
CA ARG A 78 6.53 17.31 22.56
C ARG A 78 7.04 16.81 23.91
N GLY A 79 8.27 16.27 23.97
CA GLY A 79 8.81 15.67 25.19
C GLY A 79 8.03 14.45 25.68
N ILE A 80 7.46 13.65 24.76
CA ILE A 80 6.69 12.44 25.08
C ILE A 80 7.61 11.21 24.96
N GLY A 81 7.50 10.29 25.92
CA GLY A 81 8.22 9.02 25.93
C GLY A 81 9.34 8.96 26.98
N ARG A 82 10.12 7.88 26.94
CA ARG A 82 11.24 7.63 27.87
C ARG A 82 12.52 7.40 27.07
N ARG A 83 13.60 8.07 27.47
CA ARG A 83 14.95 7.74 26.98
C ARG A 83 15.46 6.50 27.71
N ILE A 84 15.95 5.56 26.93
CA ILE A 84 16.55 4.31 27.42
C ILE A 84 17.97 4.30 26.87
N ASP A 85 18.95 4.16 27.76
CA ASP A 85 20.31 3.83 27.36
C ASP A 85 20.41 2.31 27.32
N PHE A 86 20.66 1.76 26.13
CA PHE A 86 20.78 0.31 25.92
C PHE A 86 22.18 -0.22 26.22
N LEU A 87 23.14 0.65 26.58
CA LEU A 87 24.53 0.31 26.86
C LEU A 87 24.96 0.61 28.31
N ALA A 88 24.05 1.14 29.14
CA ALA A 88 24.30 1.46 30.55
C ALA A 88 24.36 0.21 31.44
#